data_AF-A0A813CAD4-F1
#
_entry.id   AF-A0A813CAD4-F1
#
_cell.length_a   1.000
_cell.length_b   1.000
_cell.length_c   1.000
_cell.angle_alpha   90.00
_cell.angle_beta   90.00
_cell.angle_gamma   90.00
#
_symmetry.space_group_name_H-M   'P 1'
#
loop_
_entity.id
_entity.type
_entity.pdbx_description
1 polymer ?
#
loop_
_entity_poly.entity_id
_entity_poly.type
_entity_poly.pdbx_seq_one_letter_code
_entity_poly.pdbx_strand_id
1 'polypeptide(L)'
;MAATLDDTVLAQCILRELTHLKVQSCAMRDSACSSDTETPSPASSQSLSSIRSSSPMGLTRLVGPAIPPPPGLPLPLPLASLVPPPQPLSRTVSIELPPEAPQEPQWHVLNPNAKFKSACGCPLVSQPFQVGDLDDVRVIFAPGKQWMTEYCRTTKKHKKSQACDDLPKFGSLQLKISGAKAEDSKVFFLFGSHRFGPVASPAGQCTTEVFELPLDWRRELCGGALSIGVEIERA
;
A
#
# COMPACT_ATOMS: atom_id res chain seq x y z
N MET A 1 0.67 40.37 -3.42
CA MET A 1 -0.75 39.98 -3.55
C MET A 1 -0.97 38.82 -2.60
N ALA A 2 -1.79 39.00 -1.57
CA ALA A 2 -2.03 37.97 -0.56
C ALA A 2 -2.95 36.90 -1.16
N ALA A 3 -2.51 35.63 -1.15
CA ALA A 3 -3.37 34.51 -1.51
C ALA A 3 -4.46 34.42 -0.43
N THR A 4 -5.68 34.78 -0.80
CA THR A 4 -6.87 34.51 0.01
C THR A 4 -7.06 33.00 0.02
N LEU A 5 -6.61 32.33 1.09
CA LEU A 5 -7.01 30.96 1.36
C LEU A 5 -8.54 30.93 1.35
N ASP A 6 -9.10 30.03 0.56
CA ASP A 6 -10.54 29.82 0.49
C ASP A 6 -11.03 29.39 1.88
N ASP A 7 -11.77 30.26 2.55
CA ASP A 7 -12.29 30.05 3.91
C ASP A 7 -13.06 28.73 4.03
N THR A 8 -13.58 28.22 2.91
CA THR A 8 -14.27 26.94 2.80
C THR A 8 -13.35 25.75 3.08
N VAL A 9 -12.10 25.80 2.61
CA VAL A 9 -11.11 24.72 2.82
C VAL A 9 -10.64 24.71 4.26
N LEU A 10 -10.40 25.89 4.85
CA LEU A 10 -10.03 26.01 6.26
C LEU A 10 -11.15 25.51 7.18
N ALA A 11 -12.41 25.85 6.88
CA ALA A 11 -13.56 25.36 7.63
C ALA A 11 -13.71 23.82 7.55
N GLN A 12 -13.46 23.22 6.38
CA GLN A 12 -13.48 21.76 6.23
C GLN A 12 -12.37 21.06 7.02
N CYS A 13 -11.16 21.62 7.04
CA CYS A 13 -10.07 21.10 7.86
C CYS A 13 -10.40 21.16 9.36
N ILE A 14 -10.92 22.29 9.85
CA ILE A 14 -11.28 22.46 11.26
C ILE A 14 -12.39 21.49 11.68
N LEU A 15 -13.42 21.30 10.85
CA LEU A 15 -14.50 20.34 11.13
C LEU A 15 -13.99 18.89 11.18
N ARG A 16 -12.99 18.54 10.36
CA ARG A 16 -12.36 17.22 10.35
C ARG A 16 -11.53 16.98 11.61
N GLU A 17 -10.80 17.98 12.08
CA GLU A 17 -10.04 17.92 13.33
C GLU A 17 -10.97 17.76 14.56
N LEU A 18 -12.06 18.53 14.60
CA LEU A 18 -13.03 18.51 15.71
C LEU A 18 -13.81 17.20 15.80
N THR A 19 -14.11 16.56 14.67
CA THR A 19 -14.76 15.24 14.67
C THR A 19 -13.82 14.15 15.17
N HIS A 20 -12.51 14.26 14.90
CA HIS A 20 -11.51 13.32 15.41
C HIS A 20 -11.37 13.38 16.95
N LEU A 21 -11.37 14.59 17.52
CA LEU A 21 -11.31 14.81 18.98
C LEU A 21 -12.54 14.25 19.72
N LYS A 22 -13.72 14.30 19.11
CA LYS A 22 -14.96 13.83 19.74
C LYS A 22 -15.04 12.31 19.86
N VAL A 23 -14.40 11.58 18.93
CA VAL A 23 -14.36 10.10 18.96
C VAL A 23 -13.39 9.59 20.03
N GLN A 24 -12.30 10.31 20.30
CA GLN A 24 -11.34 9.92 21.35
C GLN A 24 -11.91 10.07 22.77
N SER A 25 -12.81 11.03 23.01
CA SER A 25 -13.38 11.27 24.34
C SER A 25 -14.40 10.20 24.79
N CYS A 26 -15.02 9.48 23.86
CA CYS A 26 -16.00 8.43 24.20
C CYS A 26 -15.39 7.05 24.50
N ALA A 27 -14.09 6.84 24.24
CA ALA A 27 -13.46 5.52 24.39
C ALA A 27 -12.92 5.20 25.81
N MET A 28 -13.10 6.09 26.78
CA MET A 28 -12.50 5.95 28.13
C MET A 28 -13.48 5.67 29.27
N ARG A 29 -14.72 5.20 29.02
CA ARG A 29 -15.70 4.99 30.10
C ARG A 29 -16.19 3.57 30.40
N ASP A 30 -15.72 2.55 29.70
CA ASP A 30 -16.13 1.17 30.00
C ASP A 30 -14.90 0.27 30.26
N SER A 31 -14.29 0.42 31.43
CA SER A 31 -13.40 -0.60 32.00
C SER A 31 -13.85 -0.87 33.42
N ALA A 32 -14.90 -1.69 33.53
CA ALA A 32 -15.37 -2.26 34.79
C ALA A 32 -15.55 -3.77 34.63
N CYS A 33 -14.91 -4.51 35.54
CA CYS A 33 -15.21 -5.87 35.98
C CYS A 33 -15.19 -7.03 34.96
N SER A 34 -14.16 -7.89 35.08
CA SER A 34 -14.42 -9.29 35.45
C SER A 34 -13.14 -9.94 35.97
N SER A 35 -13.22 -10.33 37.24
CA SER A 35 -12.23 -11.11 37.95
C SER A 35 -12.29 -12.58 37.55
N ASP A 36 -11.10 -13.15 37.40
CA ASP A 36 -10.67 -14.50 37.78
C ASP A 36 -11.64 -15.68 37.61
N THR A 37 -11.32 -16.52 36.62
CA THR A 37 -11.54 -17.97 36.74
C THR A 37 -10.30 -18.69 36.23
N GLU A 38 -9.43 -19.06 37.17
CA GLU A 38 -8.37 -20.04 36.99
C GLU A 38 -8.96 -21.35 36.44
N THR A 39 -8.41 -21.84 35.34
CA THR A 39 -8.61 -23.21 34.87
C THR A 39 -7.23 -23.84 34.64
N PRO A 40 -6.86 -24.91 35.36
CA PRO A 40 -5.56 -25.55 35.20
C PRO A 40 -5.49 -26.35 33.89
N SER A 41 -4.40 -26.17 33.16
CA SER A 41 -4.06 -26.93 31.95
C SER A 41 -3.42 -28.28 32.30
N PRO A 42 -3.82 -29.40 31.67
CA PRO A 42 -3.02 -30.61 31.67
C PRO A 42 -1.92 -30.55 30.60
N ALA A 43 -0.74 -31.01 31.01
CA ALA A 43 0.44 -31.25 30.20
C ALA A 43 0.22 -32.40 29.18
N SER A 44 1.22 -32.57 28.30
CA SER A 44 1.43 -33.65 27.30
C SER A 44 1.06 -33.20 25.87
N SER A 45 1.84 -33.40 24.81
CA SER A 45 2.95 -34.32 24.55
C SER A 45 3.91 -33.73 23.52
N GLN A 46 5.18 -34.09 23.66
CA GLN A 46 6.22 -33.97 22.65
C GLN A 46 5.87 -34.85 21.45
N SER A 47 5.96 -34.31 20.24
CA SER A 47 5.97 -35.10 19.00
C SER A 47 7.04 -34.57 18.06
N LEU A 48 8.22 -35.19 18.16
CA LEU A 48 9.30 -35.11 17.20
C LEU A 48 8.84 -35.77 15.88
N SER A 49 8.55 -34.96 14.86
CA SER A 49 8.45 -35.48 13.49
C SER A 49 9.56 -34.88 12.64
N SER A 50 10.57 -35.72 12.45
CA SER A 50 11.65 -35.58 11.49
C SER A 50 11.05 -35.61 10.08
N ILE A 51 11.02 -34.47 9.38
CA ILE A 51 10.62 -34.41 7.98
C ILE A 51 11.86 -34.20 7.12
N ARG A 52 12.11 -35.20 6.30
CA ARG A 52 13.22 -35.35 5.37
C ARG A 52 13.28 -34.16 4.40
N SER A 53 14.45 -33.54 4.35
CA SER A 53 14.84 -32.61 3.29
C SER A 53 14.94 -33.38 1.97
N SER A 54 13.96 -33.20 1.08
CA SER A 54 14.02 -33.66 -0.30
C SER A 54 14.22 -32.46 -1.21
N SER A 55 15.42 -32.35 -1.76
CA SER A 55 15.79 -31.39 -2.80
C SER A 55 14.92 -31.58 -4.06
N PRO A 56 14.29 -30.52 -4.61
CA PRO A 56 13.73 -30.60 -5.95
C PRO A 56 14.86 -30.40 -6.98
N MET A 57 15.04 -31.44 -7.80
CA MET A 57 15.93 -31.45 -8.95
C MET A 57 15.45 -30.48 -10.04
N GLY A 58 16.40 -29.74 -10.62
CA GLY A 58 16.50 -29.40 -12.04
C GLY A 58 15.25 -28.86 -12.76
N LEU A 59 15.13 -27.52 -12.82
CA LEU A 59 14.35 -26.87 -13.87
C LEU A 59 15.14 -26.93 -15.19
N THR A 60 15.00 -28.06 -15.88
CA THR A 60 15.44 -28.19 -17.27
C THR A 60 14.57 -27.28 -18.12
N ARG A 61 15.16 -26.21 -18.65
CA ARG A 61 14.54 -25.26 -19.58
C ARG A 61 14.17 -26.01 -20.87
N LEU A 62 12.95 -26.53 -20.93
CA LEU A 62 12.35 -27.02 -22.17
C LEU A 62 12.22 -25.83 -23.14
N VAL A 63 13.14 -25.77 -24.10
CA VAL A 63 13.00 -24.97 -25.32
C VAL A 63 11.84 -25.61 -26.09
N GLY A 64 10.63 -25.11 -25.84
CA GLY A 64 9.44 -25.55 -26.57
C GLY A 64 9.57 -25.17 -28.05
N PRO A 65 9.08 -26.03 -28.96
CA PRO A 65 9.03 -25.71 -30.39
C PRO A 65 8.18 -24.46 -30.60
N ALA A 66 8.67 -23.54 -31.44
CA ALA A 66 7.97 -22.32 -31.83
C ALA A 66 6.61 -22.69 -32.45
N ILE A 67 5.53 -22.49 -31.69
CA ILE A 67 4.17 -22.68 -32.18
C ILE A 67 3.92 -21.58 -33.22
N PRO A 68 3.65 -21.92 -34.50
CA PRO A 68 3.34 -20.91 -35.51
C PRO A 68 2.05 -20.18 -35.10
N PRO A 69 1.96 -18.86 -35.33
CA PRO A 69 0.77 -18.10 -35.01
C PRO A 69 -0.45 -18.68 -35.76
N PRO A 70 -1.64 -18.70 -35.12
CA PRO A 70 -2.85 -19.22 -35.74
C PRO A 70 -3.15 -18.45 -37.04
N PRO A 71 -3.33 -19.14 -38.18
CA PRO A 71 -3.74 -18.51 -39.42
C PRO A 71 -5.12 -17.89 -39.27
N GLY A 72 -5.29 -16.63 -39.68
CA GLY A 72 -6.62 -16.07 -39.96
C GLY A 72 -7.14 -14.97 -39.03
N LEU A 73 -6.32 -14.33 -38.20
CA LEU A 73 -6.71 -13.05 -37.59
C LEU A 73 -6.47 -11.92 -38.61
N PRO A 74 -7.52 -11.23 -39.09
CA PRO A 74 -7.36 -10.10 -39.99
C PRO A 74 -6.55 -9.00 -39.28
N LEU A 75 -5.39 -8.67 -39.86
CA LEU A 75 -4.59 -7.54 -39.41
C LEU A 75 -5.43 -6.26 -39.55
N PRO A 76 -5.45 -5.37 -38.54
CA PRO A 76 -6.09 -4.06 -38.66
C PRO A 76 -5.54 -3.35 -39.89
N LEU A 77 -6.42 -3.06 -40.86
CA LEU A 77 -6.06 -2.27 -42.03
C LEU A 77 -5.61 -0.88 -41.55
N PRO A 78 -4.46 -0.36 -42.04
CA PRO A 78 -4.06 1.00 -41.76
C PRO A 78 -5.07 1.95 -42.40
N LEU A 79 -5.99 2.47 -41.59
CA LEU A 79 -6.81 3.66 -41.87
C LEU A 79 -5.91 4.91 -41.84
N ALA A 80 -4.89 4.92 -42.69
CA ALA A 80 -4.21 6.14 -43.05
C ALA A 80 -5.12 6.89 -44.04
N SER A 81 -5.24 8.20 -43.85
CA SER A 81 -5.72 9.15 -44.87
C SER A 81 -7.19 9.60 -44.82
N LEU A 82 -7.70 10.00 -43.65
CA LEU A 82 -8.75 11.04 -43.58
C LEU A 82 -8.53 12.01 -42.41
N VAL A 83 -7.28 12.37 -42.12
CA VAL A 83 -6.98 13.45 -41.15
C VAL A 83 -6.90 14.77 -41.93
N PRO A 84 -7.81 15.73 -41.72
CA PRO A 84 -7.71 17.06 -42.32
C PRO A 84 -6.46 17.79 -41.84
N PRO A 85 -5.88 18.67 -42.68
CA PRO A 85 -4.66 19.39 -42.35
C PRO A 85 -4.84 20.20 -41.05
N PRO A 86 -3.87 20.14 -40.11
CA PRO A 86 -3.96 20.85 -38.84
C PRO A 86 -4.00 22.36 -39.10
N GLN A 87 -5.07 23.01 -38.68
CA GLN A 87 -5.15 24.47 -38.66
C GLN A 87 -4.23 25.01 -37.55
N PRO A 88 -3.35 25.99 -37.85
CA PRO A 88 -2.49 26.61 -36.84
C PRO A 88 -3.31 27.58 -35.98
N LEU A 89 -3.89 27.09 -34.89
CA LEU A 89 -4.41 27.94 -33.82
C LEU A 89 -3.28 28.27 -32.83
N SER A 90 -2.40 29.16 -33.27
CA SER A 90 -1.39 29.79 -32.41
C SER A 90 -2.06 30.82 -31.50
N ARG A 91 -2.55 30.37 -30.34
CA ARG A 91 -2.70 31.24 -29.17
C ARG A 91 -2.23 30.49 -27.95
N THR A 92 -0.90 30.39 -27.85
CA THR A 92 -0.22 30.01 -26.62
C THR A 92 -0.50 31.09 -25.59
N VAL A 93 -1.56 30.92 -24.81
CA VAL A 93 -1.74 31.66 -23.56
C VAL A 93 -0.73 31.06 -22.60
N SER A 94 0.43 31.71 -22.47
CA SER A 94 1.40 31.39 -21.43
C SER A 94 0.79 31.78 -20.09
N ILE A 95 0.02 30.86 -19.51
CA ILE A 95 -0.37 30.94 -18.12
C ILE A 95 0.89 30.54 -17.34
N GLU A 96 1.62 31.53 -16.83
CA GLU A 96 2.63 31.29 -15.80
C GLU A 96 1.89 30.75 -14.57
N LEU A 97 1.75 29.42 -14.51
CA LEU A 97 1.32 28.76 -13.29
C LEU A 97 2.36 29.10 -12.21
N PRO A 98 1.94 29.54 -11.01
CA PRO A 98 2.83 29.69 -9.88
C PRO A 98 3.68 28.42 -9.73
N PRO A 99 4.96 28.53 -9.33
CA PRO A 99 5.81 27.37 -9.12
C PRO A 99 5.09 26.41 -8.18
N GLU A 100 4.57 25.34 -8.74
CA GLU A 100 3.80 24.35 -8.02
C GLU A 100 4.74 23.77 -6.96
N ALA A 101 4.32 23.81 -5.69
CA ALA A 101 5.12 23.23 -4.63
C ALA A 101 5.48 21.79 -5.04
N PRO A 102 6.71 21.31 -4.76
CA PRO A 102 7.14 19.98 -5.16
C PRO A 102 6.07 18.95 -4.76
N GLN A 103 5.35 18.41 -5.74
CA GLN A 103 4.35 17.41 -5.48
C GLN A 103 5.07 16.13 -5.09
N GLU A 104 4.95 15.75 -3.83
CA GLU A 104 5.47 14.47 -3.37
C GLU A 104 4.72 13.33 -4.07
N PRO A 105 5.43 12.29 -4.52
CA PRO A 105 4.81 11.18 -5.21
C PRO A 105 3.84 10.45 -4.29
N GLN A 106 2.56 10.44 -4.67
CA GLN A 106 1.50 9.72 -3.96
C GLN A 106 0.98 8.54 -4.78
N TRP A 107 0.89 7.39 -4.12
CA TRP A 107 0.22 6.21 -4.63
C TRP A 107 -1.22 6.16 -4.12
N HIS A 108 -2.18 6.29 -5.04
CA HIS A 108 -3.61 6.16 -4.74
C HIS A 108 -4.11 4.73 -4.99
N VAL A 109 -4.50 4.04 -3.94
CA VAL A 109 -5.14 2.72 -4.01
C VAL A 109 -6.65 2.90 -4.06
N LEU A 110 -7.24 2.76 -5.25
CA LEU A 110 -8.69 2.79 -5.42
C LEU A 110 -9.34 1.50 -4.91
N ASN A 111 -10.37 1.62 -4.08
CA ASN A 111 -11.15 0.49 -3.54
C ASN A 111 -10.27 -0.64 -2.95
N PRO A 112 -9.39 -0.35 -1.96
CA PRO A 112 -8.43 -1.32 -1.42
C PRO A 112 -9.12 -2.60 -0.89
N ASN A 113 -10.32 -2.47 -0.29
CA ASN A 113 -11.13 -3.61 0.12
C ASN A 113 -11.43 -4.59 -1.01
N ALA A 114 -11.81 -4.09 -2.19
CA ALA A 114 -12.10 -4.95 -3.35
C ALA A 114 -10.82 -5.60 -3.88
N LYS A 115 -9.71 -4.84 -3.93
CA LYS A 115 -8.40 -5.34 -4.36
C LYS A 115 -7.92 -6.48 -3.46
N PHE A 116 -7.93 -6.30 -2.15
CA PHE A 116 -7.53 -7.37 -1.22
C PHE A 116 -8.47 -8.59 -1.29
N LYS A 117 -9.79 -8.40 -1.45
CA LYS A 117 -10.71 -9.52 -1.67
C LYS A 117 -10.36 -10.31 -2.93
N SER A 118 -10.09 -9.62 -4.03
CA SER A 118 -9.72 -10.24 -5.31
C SER A 118 -8.36 -10.93 -5.28
N ALA A 119 -7.43 -10.39 -4.50
CA ALA A 119 -6.08 -10.90 -4.31
C ALA A 119 -5.98 -11.87 -3.11
N CYS A 120 -7.09 -12.32 -2.53
CA CYS A 120 -7.13 -13.23 -1.38
C CYS A 120 -6.25 -12.77 -0.19
N GLY A 121 -6.19 -11.46 0.05
CA GLY A 121 -5.39 -10.87 1.13
C GLY A 121 -3.90 -10.70 0.82
N CYS A 122 -3.45 -10.98 -0.41
CA CYS A 122 -2.06 -10.70 -0.79
C CYS A 122 -1.73 -9.20 -0.72
N PRO A 123 -0.48 -8.84 -0.37
CA PRO A 123 -0.02 -7.45 -0.40
C PRO A 123 -0.17 -6.81 -1.78
N LEU A 124 -0.51 -5.52 -1.80
CA LEU A 124 -0.54 -4.69 -2.99
C LEU A 124 0.82 -4.02 -3.17
N VAL A 125 1.27 -3.87 -4.40
CA VAL A 125 2.55 -3.23 -4.73
C VAL A 125 2.29 -2.05 -5.66
N SER A 126 2.90 -0.91 -5.38
CA SER A 126 2.80 0.27 -6.23
C SER A 126 3.52 0.05 -7.57
N GLN A 127 3.17 0.90 -8.54
CA GLN A 127 4.07 1.14 -9.67
C GLN A 127 5.38 1.75 -9.14
N PRO A 128 6.50 1.58 -9.85
CA PRO A 128 7.74 2.24 -9.45
C PRO A 128 7.62 3.75 -9.63
N PHE A 129 8.18 4.50 -8.68
CA PHE A 129 8.27 5.95 -8.75
C PHE A 129 9.61 6.43 -8.20
N GLN A 130 9.90 7.71 -8.43
CA GLN A 130 11.12 8.35 -7.96
C GLN A 130 10.81 9.19 -6.72
N VAL A 131 11.67 9.14 -5.70
CA VAL A 131 11.55 9.96 -4.49
C VAL A 131 12.92 10.55 -4.17
N GLY A 132 13.08 11.87 -4.27
CA GLY A 132 14.39 12.50 -4.16
C GLY A 132 15.35 11.93 -5.21
N ASP A 133 16.48 11.36 -4.77
CA ASP A 133 17.47 10.72 -5.63
C ASP A 133 17.27 9.20 -5.76
N LEU A 134 16.20 8.64 -5.18
CA LEU A 134 15.92 7.21 -5.23
C LEU A 134 15.03 6.88 -6.41
N ASP A 135 15.54 6.03 -7.30
CA ASP A 135 14.81 5.50 -8.46
C ASP A 135 14.18 4.13 -8.16
N ASP A 136 13.19 3.74 -8.98
CA ASP A 136 12.45 2.46 -8.90
C ASP A 136 11.96 2.12 -7.48
N VAL A 137 11.51 3.14 -6.74
CA VAL A 137 10.93 2.99 -5.41
C VAL A 137 9.53 2.41 -5.53
N ARG A 138 9.24 1.39 -4.72
CA ARG A 138 7.94 0.72 -4.67
C ARG A 138 7.46 0.60 -3.24
N VAL A 139 6.20 0.92 -3.02
CA VAL A 139 5.53 0.71 -1.73
C VAL A 139 4.76 -0.60 -1.80
N ILE A 140 4.93 -1.42 -0.77
CA ILE A 140 4.20 -2.66 -0.55
C ILE A 140 3.24 -2.42 0.62
N PHE A 141 1.95 -2.62 0.38
CA PHE A 141 0.89 -2.46 1.36
C PHE A 141 0.20 -3.79 1.63
N ALA A 142 0.34 -4.31 2.85
CA ALA A 142 -0.29 -5.56 3.28
C ALA A 142 -1.50 -5.28 4.20
N PRO A 143 -2.60 -6.05 4.07
CA PRO A 143 -3.74 -5.90 4.96
C PRO A 143 -3.41 -6.47 6.35
N GLY A 144 -4.06 -5.93 7.38
CA GLY A 144 -3.86 -6.41 8.75
C GLY A 144 -4.70 -7.63 9.14
N LYS A 145 -4.37 -8.19 10.30
CA LYS A 145 -5.06 -9.31 10.95
C LYS A 145 -6.56 -9.06 11.10
N GLN A 146 -6.98 -7.85 11.46
CA GLN A 146 -8.41 -7.53 11.63
C GLN A 146 -9.18 -7.69 10.32
N TRP A 147 -8.66 -7.12 9.23
CA TRP A 147 -9.26 -7.26 7.90
C TRP A 147 -9.31 -8.72 7.45
N MET A 148 -8.20 -9.45 7.62
CA MET A 148 -8.10 -10.87 7.25
C MET A 148 -9.11 -11.72 8.02
N THR A 149 -9.29 -11.47 9.32
CA THR A 149 -10.25 -12.19 10.16
C THR A 149 -11.68 -11.97 9.67
N GLU A 150 -12.06 -10.74 9.35
CA GLU A 150 -13.38 -10.42 8.79
C GLU A 150 -13.59 -11.09 7.43
N TYR A 151 -12.59 -11.01 6.54
CA TYR A 151 -12.64 -11.64 5.22
C TYR A 151 -12.82 -13.16 5.32
N CYS A 152 -12.02 -13.83 6.17
CA CYS A 152 -12.12 -15.28 6.40
C CYS A 152 -13.47 -15.69 7.02
N ARG A 153 -14.08 -14.87 7.88
CA ARG A 153 -15.43 -15.16 8.43
C ARG A 153 -16.49 -15.19 7.34
N THR A 154 -16.37 -14.32 6.35
CA THR A 154 -17.34 -14.26 5.24
C THR A 154 -17.14 -15.34 4.19
N THR A 155 -15.92 -15.89 4.09
CA THR A 155 -15.56 -16.89 3.09
C THR A 155 -15.44 -18.27 3.74
N LYS A 156 -16.38 -19.19 3.46
CA LYS A 156 -16.36 -20.58 3.98
C LYS A 156 -15.12 -21.42 3.58
N LYS A 157 -14.12 -20.81 2.93
CA LYS A 157 -12.99 -21.50 2.28
C LYS A 157 -11.70 -21.59 3.10
N HIS A 158 -11.55 -20.91 4.24
CA HIS A 158 -10.27 -20.90 4.96
C HIS A 158 -10.32 -21.50 6.38
N LYS A 159 -10.26 -22.84 6.46
CA LYS A 159 -10.04 -23.57 7.73
C LYS A 159 -8.56 -23.62 8.17
N LYS A 160 -7.62 -23.10 7.37
CA LYS A 160 -6.18 -23.01 7.68
C LYS A 160 -5.74 -21.57 8.03
N SER A 161 -6.39 -20.96 9.01
CA SER A 161 -6.11 -19.56 9.45
C SER A 161 -4.96 -19.45 10.47
N GLN A 162 -4.21 -20.52 10.74
CA GLN A 162 -3.19 -20.53 11.79
C GLN A 162 -2.01 -19.58 11.50
N ALA A 163 -1.83 -19.16 10.24
CA ALA A 163 -0.78 -18.21 9.85
C ALA A 163 -1.17 -16.72 10.03
N CYS A 164 -2.34 -16.41 10.60
CA CYS A 164 -2.77 -15.02 10.80
C CYS A 164 -2.33 -14.42 12.14
N ASP A 165 -1.73 -15.19 13.05
CA ASP A 165 -1.39 -14.69 14.37
C ASP A 165 -0.21 -13.72 14.37
N ASP A 166 0.74 -13.90 13.44
CA ASP A 166 1.93 -13.05 13.27
C ASP A 166 1.70 -11.81 12.38
N LEU A 167 0.46 -11.57 11.94
CA LEU A 167 0.15 -10.42 11.08
C LEU A 167 -0.05 -9.14 11.91
N PRO A 168 0.45 -7.98 11.41
CA PRO A 168 0.16 -6.68 12.00
C PRO A 168 -1.34 -6.46 12.17
N LYS A 169 -1.74 -5.81 13.27
CA LYS A 169 -3.16 -5.65 13.64
C LYS A 169 -3.99 -5.01 12.53
N PHE A 170 -3.52 -3.86 12.03
CA PHE A 170 -4.26 -3.04 11.07
C PHE A 170 -3.72 -3.14 9.64
N GLY A 171 -2.44 -3.42 9.48
CA GLY A 171 -1.77 -3.61 8.20
C GLY A 171 -0.33 -3.17 8.32
N SER A 172 0.40 -3.24 7.21
CA SER A 172 1.77 -2.76 7.18
C SER A 172 2.16 -2.17 5.85
N LEU A 173 3.15 -1.29 5.91
CA LEU A 173 3.84 -0.72 4.78
C LEU A 173 5.29 -1.22 4.77
N GLN A 174 5.81 -1.44 3.58
CA GLN A 174 7.22 -1.70 3.35
C GLN A 174 7.65 -0.97 2.09
N LEU A 175 8.85 -0.39 2.11
CA LEU A 175 9.43 0.25 0.96
C LEU A 175 10.45 -0.71 0.34
N LYS A 176 10.40 -0.86 -0.98
CA LYS A 176 11.41 -1.55 -1.77
C LYS A 176 12.09 -0.52 -2.68
N ILE A 177 13.41 -0.46 -2.61
CA ILE A 177 14.24 0.47 -3.36
C ILE A 177 15.17 -0.36 -4.24
N SER A 178 15.09 -0.17 -5.56
CA SER A 178 16.04 -0.80 -6.50
C SER A 178 17.03 0.26 -6.97
N GLY A 179 18.30 0.16 -6.60
CA GLY A 179 19.33 1.05 -7.14
C GLY A 179 20.31 1.58 -6.10
N ALA A 180 20.71 2.85 -6.29
CA ALA A 180 21.71 3.52 -5.46
C ALA A 180 21.32 3.54 -3.98
N LYS A 181 22.32 3.44 -3.11
CA LYS A 181 22.11 3.41 -1.67
C LYS A 181 21.65 4.77 -1.17
N ALA A 182 20.56 4.77 -0.41
CA ALA A 182 20.11 5.90 0.38
C ALA A 182 21.00 6.04 1.64
N GLU A 183 22.29 6.34 1.46
CA GLU A 183 23.17 6.60 2.60
C GLU A 183 22.67 7.88 3.31
N ASP A 184 22.55 7.83 4.65
CA ASP A 184 22.14 8.93 5.53
C ASP A 184 20.74 9.55 5.29
N SER A 185 19.84 8.83 4.62
CA SER A 185 18.48 9.31 4.36
C SER A 185 17.46 8.72 5.34
N LYS A 186 16.58 9.57 5.89
CA LYS A 186 15.45 9.16 6.72
C LYS A 186 14.20 9.04 5.85
N VAL A 187 13.57 7.87 5.87
CA VAL A 187 12.36 7.59 5.10
C VAL A 187 11.13 7.72 5.98
N PHE A 188 10.14 8.47 5.53
CA PHE A 188 8.83 8.61 6.16
C PHE A 188 7.72 8.14 5.21
N PHE A 189 6.70 7.48 5.77
CA PHE A 189 5.47 7.17 5.06
C PHE A 189 4.42 8.24 5.35
N LEU A 190 3.79 8.73 4.29
CA LEU A 190 2.60 9.58 4.37
C LEU A 190 1.38 8.69 4.14
N PHE A 191 0.43 8.71 5.06
CA PHE A 191 -0.71 7.81 5.03
C PHE A 191 -1.97 8.56 5.43
N GLY A 192 -2.82 8.87 4.45
CA GLY A 192 -3.90 9.84 4.66
C GLY A 192 -3.32 11.20 5.04
N SER A 193 -3.69 11.72 6.22
CA SER A 193 -3.15 12.96 6.82
C SER A 193 -2.03 12.71 7.83
N HIS A 194 -1.55 11.47 7.97
CA HIS A 194 -0.56 11.10 8.96
C HIS A 194 0.82 10.93 8.34
N ARG A 195 1.83 11.32 9.12
CA ARG A 195 3.24 11.12 8.79
C ARG A 195 3.83 10.12 9.78
N PHE A 196 4.46 9.08 9.26
CA PHE A 196 5.01 7.97 10.02
C PHE A 196 6.48 7.76 9.70
N GLY A 197 7.30 7.53 10.72
CA GLY A 197 8.74 7.30 10.57
C GLY A 197 9.55 8.06 11.61
N PRO A 198 10.89 8.09 11.46
CA PRO A 198 11.65 7.50 10.35
C PRO A 198 11.65 5.96 10.39
N VAL A 199 11.63 5.33 9.23
CA VAL A 199 11.71 3.87 9.11
C VAL A 199 13.18 3.46 8.94
N ALA A 200 13.62 2.50 9.74
CA ALA A 200 14.98 1.97 9.62
C ALA A 200 15.15 1.26 8.27
N SER A 201 16.18 1.66 7.52
CA SER A 201 16.64 0.95 6.33
C SER A 201 18.03 0.38 6.63
N PRO A 202 18.16 -0.94 6.84
CA PRO A 202 19.46 -1.54 7.08
C PRO A 202 20.39 -1.26 5.90
N ALA A 203 21.63 -0.86 6.19
CA ALA A 203 22.62 -0.55 5.16
C ALA A 203 22.82 -1.77 4.23
N GLY A 204 22.63 -1.58 2.93
CA GLY A 204 22.80 -2.63 1.92
C GLY A 204 21.58 -3.53 1.68
N GLN A 205 20.43 -3.27 2.31
CA GLN A 205 19.17 -3.92 1.94
C GLN A 205 18.36 -3.07 0.96
N CYS A 206 17.75 -3.72 -0.02
CA CYS A 206 16.83 -3.10 -0.99
C CYS A 206 15.40 -2.98 -0.45
N THR A 207 15.16 -3.33 0.80
CA THR A 207 13.84 -3.31 1.43
C THR A 207 13.95 -2.76 2.84
N THR A 208 13.07 -1.84 3.19
CA THR A 208 12.98 -1.33 4.57
C THR A 208 12.41 -2.40 5.49
N GLU A 209 12.55 -2.15 6.80
CA GLU A 209 11.77 -2.88 7.79
C GLU A 209 10.27 -2.70 7.54
N VAL A 210 9.49 -3.69 8.00
CA VAL A 210 8.04 -3.66 7.91
C VAL A 210 7.53 -2.65 8.92
N PHE A 211 6.88 -1.59 8.43
CA PHE A 211 6.23 -0.58 9.26
C PHE A 211 4.78 -0.98 9.55
N GLU A 212 4.47 -1.30 10.80
CA GLU A 212 3.11 -1.62 11.22
C GLU A 212 2.26 -0.36 11.36
N LEU A 213 1.07 -0.37 10.75
CA LEU A 213 0.16 0.77 10.84
C LEU A 213 -0.45 0.84 12.25
N PRO A 214 -0.38 1.99 12.94
CA PRO A 214 -0.97 2.16 14.27
C PRO A 214 -2.50 2.36 14.23
N LEU A 215 -3.05 2.64 13.05
CA LEU A 215 -4.46 2.93 12.80
C LEU A 215 -5.05 1.95 11.78
N ASP A 216 -6.37 1.74 11.87
CA ASP A 216 -7.13 1.00 10.86
C ASP A 216 -7.23 1.82 9.56
N TRP A 217 -6.51 1.39 8.54
CA TRP A 217 -6.47 2.07 7.22
C TRP A 217 -7.84 2.24 6.57
N ARG A 218 -8.84 1.43 6.94
CA ARG A 218 -10.20 1.57 6.40
C ARG A 218 -10.86 2.88 6.82
N ARG A 219 -10.40 3.48 7.92
CA ARG A 219 -10.87 4.79 8.41
C ARG A 219 -10.23 5.96 7.68
N GLU A 220 -9.10 5.73 7.02
CA GLU A 220 -8.34 6.72 6.25
C GLU A 220 -8.75 6.80 4.77
N LEU A 221 -9.84 6.12 4.39
CA LEU A 221 -10.33 6.16 3.01
C LEU A 221 -11.03 7.50 2.72
N CYS A 222 -10.54 8.22 1.71
CA CYS A 222 -11.19 9.43 1.19
C CYS A 222 -11.80 9.10 -0.18
N GLY A 223 -13.13 9.21 -0.31
CA GLY A 223 -13.82 8.87 -1.57
C GLY A 223 -13.62 7.42 -2.02
N GLY A 224 -13.37 6.49 -1.09
CA GLY A 224 -13.09 5.08 -1.40
C GLY A 224 -11.66 4.80 -1.89
N ALA A 225 -10.79 5.82 -1.91
CA ALA A 225 -9.38 5.71 -2.22
C ALA A 225 -8.52 5.84 -0.95
N LEU A 226 -7.39 5.16 -0.93
CA LEU A 226 -6.36 5.31 0.09
C LEU A 226 -5.12 5.97 -0.53
N SER A 227 -4.65 7.07 0.04
CA SER A 227 -3.44 7.77 -0.42
C SER A 227 -2.25 7.38 0.44
N ILE A 228 -1.17 6.93 -0.21
CA ILE A 228 0.07 6.53 0.43
C ILE A 228 1.22 7.27 -0.27
N GLY A 229 1.91 8.14 0.45
CA GLY A 229 3.10 8.84 -0.02
C GLY A 229 4.37 8.36 0.68
N VAL A 230 5.51 8.76 0.15
CA VAL A 230 6.83 8.51 0.72
C VAL A 230 7.61 9.82 0.67
N GLU A 231 8.19 10.19 1.80
CA GLU A 231 9.00 11.38 1.98
C GLU A 231 10.41 10.96 2.43
N ILE A 232 11.43 11.66 1.95
CA ILE A 232 12.82 11.42 2.31
C ILE A 232 13.43 12.70 2.84
N GLU A 233 13.89 12.67 4.08
CA GLU A 233 14.70 13.74 4.67
C GLU A 233 16.18 13.33 4.64
N ARG A 234 17.05 14.18 4.09
CA ARG A 234 18.50 14.01 4.23
C ARG A 234 18.91 14.40 5.65
N ALA A 235 19.71 13.57 6.30
CA ALA A 235 20.31 13.89 7.60
C ALA A 235 21.36 15.01 7.49
#